data_AF-A0A6C0L8M6-F1
#
_entry.id   AF-A0A6C0L8M6-F1
#
_cell.length_a   1.000
_cell.length_b   1.000
_cell.length_c   1.000
_cell.angle_alpha   90.00
_cell.angle_beta   90.00
_cell.angle_gamma   90.00
#
_symmetry.space_group_name_H-M   'P 1'
#
loop_
_entity.id
_entity.type
_entity.pdbx_description
1 polymer ?
#
loop_
_entity_poly.entity_id
_entity_poly.type
_entity_poly.pdbx_seq_one_letter_code
_entity_poly.pdbx_strand_id
1 'polypeptide(L)'
;MNALDANANDDNIVDNIINQDRVEPSEDELETFKNLVNDWFKYDDQIRKLKIAMKERKNYQRVLNNKIEEFMFNFKYNDLNTQHGRIKTNVKECIVPIKMNDIKTKIIQYKELSGEELLKRIFEEDRQTIVKKNIKRIIPKVSLTI
;
A
#
# COMPACT_ATOMS: atom_id res chain seq x y z
N MET A 1 -60.34 40.95 35.62
CA MET A 1 -59.82 40.78 34.25
C MET A 1 -58.60 39.88 34.38
N ASN A 2 -58.81 38.57 34.27
CA ASN A 2 -57.75 37.57 34.46
C ASN A 2 -57.00 37.41 33.14
N ALA A 3 -55.71 37.73 33.17
CA ALA A 3 -54.76 37.28 32.17
C ALA A 3 -54.06 36.06 32.76
N LEU A 4 -54.29 34.89 32.17
CA LEU A 4 -53.48 33.68 32.30
C LEU A 4 -54.00 32.74 31.21
N ASP A 5 -53.19 32.52 30.19
CA ASP A 5 -53.07 31.22 29.49
C ASP A 5 -52.10 31.39 28.32
N ALA A 6 -50.82 31.18 28.60
CA ALA A 6 -49.87 30.72 27.61
C ALA A 6 -48.76 29.95 28.32
N ASN A 7 -48.48 28.76 27.79
CA ASN A 7 -47.30 27.93 28.02
C ASN A 7 -47.24 27.11 29.32
N ALA A 8 -47.96 25.99 29.29
CA ALA A 8 -47.49 24.76 29.90
C ALA A 8 -47.60 23.65 28.84
N ASN A 9 -46.53 23.37 28.08
CA ASN A 9 -46.34 22.06 27.43
C ASN A 9 -45.01 21.81 26.68
N ASP A 10 -44.02 22.71 26.68
CA ASP A 10 -42.83 22.51 25.82
C ASP A 10 -41.60 21.88 26.51
N ASP A 11 -41.59 21.75 27.84
CA ASP A 11 -40.43 21.20 28.57
C ASP A 11 -40.37 19.66 28.59
N ASN A 12 -41.38 18.96 28.04
CA ASN A 12 -41.44 17.49 28.08
C ASN A 12 -41.05 16.79 26.77
N ILE A 13 -40.87 17.51 25.67
CA ILE A 13 -40.59 16.88 24.35
C ILE A 13 -39.12 16.47 24.27
N VAL A 14 -38.21 17.32 24.76
CA VAL A 14 -36.77 17.05 24.76
C VAL A 14 -36.42 15.89 25.70
N ASP A 15 -37.00 15.88 26.90
CA ASP A 15 -36.79 14.79 27.86
C ASP A 15 -37.44 13.46 27.40
N ASN A 16 -38.58 13.48 26.70
CA ASN A 16 -39.15 12.25 26.13
C ASN A 16 -38.36 11.73 24.92
N ILE A 17 -37.72 12.58 24.12
CA ILE A 17 -36.88 12.16 22.99
C ILE A 17 -35.53 11.59 23.46
N ILE A 18 -34.95 12.16 24.52
CA ILE A 18 -33.69 11.67 25.10
C ILE A 18 -33.90 10.36 25.88
N ASN A 19 -35.09 10.16 26.46
CA ASN A 19 -35.46 8.98 27.25
C ASN A 19 -36.29 7.94 26.48
N GLN A 20 -36.53 8.12 25.18
CA GLN A 20 -37.09 7.06 24.32
C GLN A 20 -36.07 5.92 24.23
N ASP A 21 -36.36 4.85 24.98
CA ASP A 21 -35.73 3.53 24.98
C ASP A 21 -34.20 3.49 25.08
N ARG A 22 -33.66 4.04 26.19
CA ARG A 22 -32.38 3.52 26.70
C ARG A 22 -32.61 2.11 27.24
N VAL A 23 -32.59 1.13 26.34
CA VAL A 23 -32.55 -0.29 26.73
C VAL A 23 -31.19 -0.53 27.36
N GLU A 24 -31.15 -0.62 28.69
CA GLU A 24 -29.94 -1.07 29.37
C GLU A 24 -29.65 -2.50 28.93
N PRO A 25 -28.42 -2.79 28.47
CA PRO A 25 -28.06 -4.13 28.05
C PRO A 25 -28.19 -5.09 29.24
N SER A 26 -28.67 -6.29 28.98
CA SER A 26 -28.62 -7.37 29.97
C SER A 26 -27.18 -7.66 30.39
N GLU A 27 -27.01 -8.25 31.56
CA GLU A 27 -25.69 -8.60 32.09
C GLU A 27 -24.93 -9.54 31.13
N ASP A 28 -25.63 -10.47 30.48
CA ASP A 28 -25.09 -11.39 29.47
C ASP A 28 -24.64 -10.67 28.19
N GLU A 29 -25.43 -9.69 27.71
CA GLU A 29 -25.07 -8.87 26.54
C GLU A 29 -23.85 -7.99 26.83
N LEU A 30 -23.80 -7.42 28.04
CA LEU A 30 -22.68 -6.61 28.48
C LEU A 30 -21.39 -7.43 28.62
N GLU A 31 -21.49 -8.64 29.18
CA GLU A 31 -20.34 -9.55 29.29
C GLU A 31 -19.85 -10.03 27.92
N THR A 32 -20.78 -10.37 27.02
CA THR A 32 -20.45 -10.69 25.63
C THR A 32 -19.75 -9.52 24.94
N PHE A 33 -20.27 -8.31 25.12
CA PHE A 33 -19.67 -7.09 24.55
C PHE A 33 -18.26 -6.83 25.10
N LYS A 34 -18.04 -6.96 26.42
CA LYS A 34 -16.71 -6.83 27.03
C LYS A 34 -15.72 -7.83 26.42
N ASN A 35 -16.14 -9.08 26.22
CA ASN A 35 -15.30 -10.10 25.60
C ASN A 35 -14.96 -9.77 24.14
N LEU A 36 -15.94 -9.27 23.37
CA LEU A 36 -15.70 -8.80 22.00
C LEU A 36 -14.71 -7.63 21.95
N VAL A 37 -14.85 -6.65 22.85
CA VAL A 37 -13.93 -5.51 22.95
C VAL A 37 -12.52 -5.97 23.33
N ASN A 38 -12.41 -6.89 24.30
CA ASN A 38 -11.11 -7.45 24.70
C ASN A 38 -10.42 -8.18 23.55
N ASP A 39 -11.16 -9.04 22.83
CA ASP A 39 -10.62 -9.73 21.66
C ASP A 39 -10.25 -8.76 20.53
N TRP A 40 -11.05 -7.71 20.33
CA TRP A 40 -10.74 -6.67 19.35
C TRP A 40 -9.39 -5.99 19.66
N PHE A 41 -9.17 -5.56 20.91
CA PHE A 41 -7.89 -4.97 21.32
C PHE A 41 -6.73 -5.95 21.16
N LYS A 42 -6.92 -7.20 21.55
CA LYS A 42 -5.93 -8.26 21.40
C LYS A 42 -5.54 -8.44 19.94
N TYR A 43 -6.50 -8.51 19.01
CA TYR A 43 -6.20 -8.66 17.59
C TYR A 43 -5.59 -7.38 16.99
N ASP A 44 -6.02 -6.18 17.38
CA ASP A 44 -5.42 -4.94 16.90
C ASP A 44 -3.92 -4.86 17.27
N ASP A 45 -3.59 -5.18 18.53
CA ASP A 45 -2.20 -5.22 19.00
C ASP A 45 -1.37 -6.29 18.29
N GLN A 46 -1.94 -7.49 18.07
CA GLN A 46 -1.27 -8.54 17.30
C GLN A 46 -1.00 -8.09 15.86
N ILE A 47 -1.99 -7.49 15.19
CA ILE A 47 -1.85 -6.94 13.84
C ILE A 47 -0.76 -5.87 13.82
N ARG A 48 -0.71 -4.97 14.82
CA ARG A 48 0.32 -3.94 14.93
C ARG A 48 1.72 -4.55 15.05
N LYS A 49 1.90 -5.54 15.94
CA LYS A 49 3.17 -6.27 16.10
C LYS A 49 3.58 -6.98 14.82
N LEU A 50 2.65 -7.67 14.16
CA LEU A 50 2.90 -8.37 12.90
C LEU A 50 3.28 -7.40 11.78
N LYS A 51 2.62 -6.24 11.66
CA LYS A 51 2.97 -5.20 10.67
C LYS A 51 4.41 -4.72 10.82
N ILE A 52 4.86 -4.47 12.06
CA ILE A 52 6.25 -4.08 12.35
C ILE A 52 7.20 -5.21 11.95
N ALA A 53 6.94 -6.42 12.42
CA ALA A 53 7.80 -7.56 12.16
C ALA A 53 7.84 -7.95 10.66
N MET A 54 6.77 -7.71 9.91
CA MET A 54 6.73 -7.83 8.45
C MET A 54 7.60 -6.78 7.77
N LYS A 55 7.54 -5.52 8.23
CA LYS A 55 8.36 -4.42 7.70
C LYS A 55 9.85 -4.71 7.87
N GLU A 56 10.25 -5.16 9.05
CA GLU A 56 11.64 -5.52 9.35
C GLU A 56 12.13 -6.68 8.48
N ARG A 57 11.33 -7.77 8.38
CA ARG A 57 11.68 -8.93 7.53
C ARG A 57 11.77 -8.56 6.05
N LYS A 58 10.87 -7.69 5.54
CA LYS A 58 10.95 -7.19 4.15
C LYS A 58 12.23 -6.36 3.92
N ASN A 59 12.62 -5.52 4.89
CA ASN A 59 13.85 -4.76 4.80
C ASN A 59 15.08 -5.68 4.77
N TYR A 60 15.13 -6.68 5.65
CA TYR A 60 16.21 -7.65 5.68
C TYR A 60 16.27 -8.47 4.39
N GLN A 61 15.12 -8.95 3.91
CA GLN A 61 15.01 -9.64 2.62
C GLN A 61 15.51 -8.77 1.47
N ARG A 62 15.20 -7.46 1.45
CA ARG A 62 15.71 -6.54 0.44
C ARG A 62 17.23 -6.43 0.47
N VAL A 63 17.83 -6.32 1.66
CA VAL A 63 19.30 -6.29 1.82
C VAL A 63 19.94 -7.58 1.31
N LEU A 64 19.36 -8.74 1.66
CA LEU A 64 19.81 -10.03 1.14
C LEU A 64 19.66 -10.14 -0.38
N ASN A 65 18.53 -9.67 -0.93
CA ASN A 65 18.28 -9.68 -2.37
C ASN A 65 19.37 -8.94 -3.12
N ASN A 66 19.79 -7.75 -2.65
CA ASN A 66 20.85 -6.98 -3.30
C ASN A 66 22.18 -7.75 -3.33
N LYS A 67 22.54 -8.43 -2.22
CA LYS A 67 23.77 -9.23 -2.13
C LYS A 67 23.73 -10.45 -3.06
N ILE A 68 22.60 -11.16 -3.08
CA ILE A 68 22.41 -12.34 -3.95
C ILE A 68 22.41 -11.90 -5.41
N GLU A 69 21.72 -10.80 -5.73
CA GLU A 69 21.68 -10.21 -7.06
C GLU A 69 23.09 -9.88 -7.56
N GLU A 70 23.86 -9.12 -6.79
CA GLU A 70 25.23 -8.76 -7.11
C GLU A 70 26.09 -10.00 -7.38
N PHE A 71 26.02 -11.00 -6.49
CA PHE A 71 26.74 -12.26 -6.67
C PHE A 71 26.33 -12.98 -7.98
N MET A 72 25.02 -13.17 -8.20
CA MET A 72 24.54 -13.88 -9.40
C MET A 72 24.94 -13.16 -10.69
N PHE A 73 24.92 -11.83 -10.72
CA PHE A 73 25.33 -11.07 -11.90
C PHE A 73 26.84 -11.02 -12.11
N ASN A 74 27.63 -10.92 -11.03
CA ASN A 74 29.10 -10.92 -11.12
C ASN A 74 29.62 -12.26 -11.67
N PHE A 75 29.00 -13.37 -11.27
CA PHE A 75 29.37 -14.71 -11.70
C PHE A 75 28.50 -15.26 -12.85
N LYS A 76 27.63 -14.43 -13.44
CA LYS A 76 26.76 -14.79 -14.58
C LYS A 76 25.87 -16.02 -14.35
N TYR A 77 25.40 -16.22 -13.11
CA TYR A 77 24.41 -17.25 -12.80
C TYR A 77 23.01 -16.81 -13.24
N ASN A 78 22.36 -17.64 -14.06
CA ASN A 78 20.99 -17.41 -14.51
C ASN A 78 19.95 -17.89 -13.48
N ASP A 79 20.29 -18.94 -12.75
CA ASP A 79 19.43 -19.53 -11.72
C ASP A 79 20.24 -20.20 -10.61
N LEU A 80 19.60 -20.31 -9.45
CA LEU A 80 20.15 -20.93 -8.26
C LEU A 80 19.11 -21.91 -7.70
N ASN A 81 19.48 -23.17 -7.61
CA ASN A 81 18.67 -24.21 -6.96
C ASN A 81 19.12 -24.35 -5.51
N THR A 82 18.17 -24.33 -4.58
CA THR A 82 18.42 -24.51 -3.16
C THR A 82 17.46 -25.56 -2.60
N GLN A 83 17.75 -26.09 -1.41
CA GLN A 83 16.83 -26.97 -0.69
C GLN A 83 15.44 -26.36 -0.45
N HIS A 84 15.33 -25.01 -0.46
CA HIS A 84 14.08 -24.29 -0.21
C HIS A 84 13.39 -23.78 -1.49
N GLY A 85 13.93 -24.12 -2.67
CA GLY A 85 13.37 -23.76 -3.98
C GLY A 85 14.39 -23.08 -4.90
N ARG A 86 13.88 -22.50 -5.99
CA ARG A 86 14.69 -21.93 -7.07
C ARG A 86 14.58 -20.42 -7.15
N ILE A 87 15.70 -19.75 -7.38
CA ILE A 87 15.82 -18.32 -7.66
C ILE A 87 16.31 -18.14 -9.09
N LYS A 88 15.77 -17.17 -9.83
CA LYS A 88 16.18 -16.84 -11.19
C LYS A 88 16.50 -15.36 -11.31
N THR A 89 17.56 -15.01 -12.03
CA THR A 89 17.86 -13.62 -12.41
C THR A 89 16.96 -13.17 -13.54
N ASN A 90 16.60 -11.90 -13.52
CA ASN A 90 15.81 -11.26 -14.55
C ASN A 90 16.47 -9.95 -14.94
N VAL A 91 16.60 -9.74 -16.24
CA VAL A 91 17.17 -8.55 -16.84
C VAL A 91 16.11 -7.99 -17.77
N LYS A 92 15.71 -6.75 -17.53
CA LYS A 92 14.72 -6.06 -18.35
C LYS A 92 15.24 -4.70 -18.76
N GLU A 93 15.27 -4.46 -20.06
CA GLU A 93 15.51 -3.13 -20.61
C GLU A 93 14.24 -2.28 -20.46
N CYS A 94 14.40 -1.07 -19.92
CA CYS A 94 13.30 -0.15 -19.67
C CYS A 94 13.72 1.25 -20.09
N ILE A 95 12.88 1.92 -20.85
CA ILE A 95 13.11 3.32 -21.22
C ILE A 95 12.90 4.21 -19.98
N VAL A 96 13.85 5.09 -19.70
CA VAL A 96 13.83 6.00 -18.55
C VAL A 96 12.60 6.91 -18.65
N PRO A 97 11.70 6.91 -17.66
CA PRO A 97 10.54 7.80 -17.65
C PRO A 97 10.97 9.26 -17.73
N ILE A 98 10.29 10.04 -18.57
CA ILE A 98 10.61 11.45 -18.77
C ILE A 98 10.08 12.26 -17.58
N LYS A 99 10.93 13.11 -17.00
CA LYS A 99 10.53 14.07 -15.96
C LYS A 99 10.37 15.46 -16.54
N MET A 100 9.52 16.27 -15.93
CA MET A 100 9.26 17.64 -16.37
C MET A 100 10.53 18.51 -16.42
N ASN A 101 11.45 18.31 -15.47
CA ASN A 101 12.73 19.03 -15.46
C ASN A 101 13.59 18.66 -16.67
N ASP A 102 13.64 17.38 -17.03
CA ASP A 102 14.40 16.90 -18.18
C ASP A 102 13.84 17.46 -19.49
N ILE A 103 12.52 17.59 -19.60
CA ILE A 103 11.85 18.23 -20.74
C ILE A 103 12.29 19.69 -20.86
N LYS A 104 12.24 20.46 -19.77
CA LYS A 104 12.65 21.88 -19.77
C LYS A 104 14.10 22.04 -20.21
N THR A 105 15.00 21.20 -19.71
CA THR A 105 16.41 21.22 -20.11
C THR A 105 16.57 20.90 -21.60
N LYS A 106 15.88 19.88 -22.11
CA LYS A 106 15.92 19.53 -23.53
C LYS A 106 15.33 20.63 -24.43
N ILE A 107 14.24 21.28 -24.02
CA ILE A 107 13.68 22.44 -24.75
C ILE A 107 14.71 23.58 -24.83
N ILE A 108 15.44 23.85 -23.74
CA ILE A 108 16.48 24.89 -23.73
C ILE A 108 17.68 24.49 -24.58
N GLN A 109 18.03 23.20 -24.62
CA GLN A 109 19.16 22.68 -25.38
C GLN A 109 18.89 22.65 -26.89
N TYR A 110 17.64 22.45 -27.30
CA TYR A 110 17.23 22.32 -28.70
C TYR A 110 16.25 23.42 -29.13
N LYS A 111 16.54 24.67 -28.75
CA LYS A 111 15.70 25.85 -29.06
C LYS A 111 15.52 26.13 -30.55
N GLU A 112 16.47 25.65 -31.36
CA GLU A 112 16.51 25.88 -32.81
C GLU A 112 15.59 24.93 -33.60
N LEU A 113 15.01 23.90 -32.96
CA LEU A 113 14.15 22.93 -33.63
C LEU A 113 12.69 23.41 -33.69
N SER A 114 11.97 22.96 -34.72
CA SER A 114 10.51 23.08 -34.79
C SER A 114 9.84 22.41 -33.59
N GLY A 115 8.69 22.91 -33.16
CA GLY A 115 7.94 22.33 -32.04
C GLY A 115 7.62 20.85 -32.23
N GLU A 116 7.31 20.43 -33.46
CA GLU A 116 7.05 19.01 -33.79
C GLU A 116 8.31 18.15 -33.70
N GLU A 117 9.43 18.66 -34.22
CA GLU A 117 10.73 17.98 -34.19
C GLU A 117 11.26 17.86 -32.76
N LEU A 118 11.06 18.92 -31.95
CA LEU A 118 11.43 18.95 -30.55
C LEU A 118 10.66 17.91 -29.74
N LEU A 119 9.34 17.77 -29.99
CA LEU A 119 8.52 16.75 -29.35
C LEU A 119 8.99 15.34 -29.72
N LYS A 120 9.18 15.08 -31.02
CA LYS A 120 9.65 13.79 -31.49
C LYS A 120 11.00 13.41 -30.85
N ARG A 121 11.91 14.38 -30.76
CA ARG A 121 13.23 14.16 -30.17
C ARG A 121 13.20 13.93 -28.65
N ILE A 122 12.34 14.65 -27.93
CA ILE A 122 12.20 14.52 -26.47
C ILE A 122 11.53 13.18 -26.10
N PHE A 123 10.49 12.80 -26.82
CA PHE A 123 9.59 11.70 -26.43
C PHE A 123 9.85 10.37 -27.16
N GLU A 124 10.60 10.38 -28.27
CA GLU A 124 10.78 9.18 -29.10
C GLU A 124 12.25 8.86 -29.36
N GLU A 125 13.03 9.80 -29.90
CA GLU A 125 14.36 9.48 -30.45
C GLU A 125 15.50 9.44 -29.40
N ASP A 126 15.58 10.43 -28.50
CA ASP A 126 16.68 10.54 -27.54
C ASP A 126 16.32 9.99 -26.15
N ARG A 127 15.59 8.88 -26.09
CA ARG A 127 15.22 8.27 -24.81
C ARG A 127 16.25 7.26 -24.34
N GLN A 128 16.87 7.57 -23.20
CA GLN A 128 17.81 6.68 -22.54
C GLN A 128 17.13 5.39 -22.09
N THR A 129 17.71 4.25 -22.45
CA THR A 129 17.29 2.94 -21.95
C THR A 129 18.19 2.52 -20.80
N ILE A 130 17.58 2.03 -19.72
CA ILE A 130 18.28 1.47 -18.55
C ILE A 130 18.00 -0.03 -18.44
N VAL A 131 19.04 -0.78 -18.09
CA VAL A 131 18.92 -2.20 -17.80
C VAL A 131 18.55 -2.37 -16.33
N LYS A 132 17.33 -2.83 -16.05
CA LYS A 132 16.89 -3.20 -14.70
C LYS A 132 17.18 -4.66 -14.44
N LYS A 133 17.99 -4.91 -13.42
CA LYS A 133 18.34 -6.23 -12.91
C LYS A 133 17.54 -6.51 -11.64
N ASN A 134 17.16 -7.77 -11.44
CA ASN A 134 16.58 -8.27 -10.19
C ASN A 134 16.66 -9.80 -10.14
N ILE A 135 16.38 -10.36 -8.97
CA ILE A 135 16.16 -11.79 -8.76
C ILE A 135 14.70 -12.07 -8.38
N LYS A 136 14.18 -13.22 -8.79
CA LYS A 136 12.82 -13.68 -8.45
C LYS A 136 12.83 -15.14 -8.02
N ARG A 137 12.12 -15.45 -6.94
CA ARG A 137 11.83 -16.83 -6.55
C ARG A 137 10.82 -17.45 -7.52
N ILE A 138 11.12 -18.64 -8.03
CA ILE A 138 10.18 -19.43 -8.83
C ILE A 138 9.33 -20.26 -7.87
N ILE A 139 8.03 -19.99 -7.86
CA ILE A 139 7.04 -20.76 -7.12
C ILE A 139 6.46 -21.80 -8.10
N PRO A 140 6.58 -23.10 -7.83
CA PRO A 140 5.98 -24.12 -8.68
C PRO A 140 4.46 -23.95 -8.70
N LYS A 141 3.87 -24.01 -9.89
CA LYS A 141 2.41 -24.04 -10.02
C LYS A 141 1.95 -25.44 -9.63
N VAL A 142 1.27 -25.56 -8.49
CA VAL A 142 0.51 -26.76 -8.16
C VAL A 142 -0.92 -26.53 -8.63
N SER A 143 -1.39 -27.32 -9.59
CA SER A 143 -2.81 -27.35 -9.93
C SER A 143 -3.53 -28.14 -8.84
N LEU A 144 -4.27 -27.46 -7.98
CA LEU A 144 -5.27 -28.09 -7.14
C LEU A 144 -6.52 -28.32 -8.01
N THR A 145 -6.41 -29.25 -8.95
CA THR A 145 -7.60 -29.85 -9.53
C THR A 145 -8.12 -30.82 -8.47
N ILE A 146 -9.12 -30.38 -7.72
CA ILE A 146 -9.94 -31.28 -6.90
C ILE A 146 -10.87 -32.03 -7.85
#